data_AF-A0A2A6JNX6-F1
#
_entry.id   AF-A0A2A6JNX6-F1
#
_cell.length_a   1.000
_cell.length_b   1.000
_cell.length_c   1.000
_cell.angle_alpha   90.00
_cell.angle_beta   90.00
_cell.angle_gamma   90.00
#
_symmetry.space_group_name_H-M   'P 1'
#
loop_
_entity.id
_entity.type
_entity.pdbx_description
1 polymer ?
#
loop_
_entity_poly.entity_id
_entity_poly.type
_entity_poly.pdbx_seq_one_letter_code
_entity_poly.pdbx_strand_id
1 'polypeptide(L)' 'MESDAARKIWSEWYAWHPVLPIDDTVFWLETVYRRESPDGFWQYRSFRTESERRRASADIPLCPGA' A
#
# COMPACT_ATOMS: atom_id res chain seq x y z
N MET A 1 -33.86 0.33 -2.83
CA MET A 1 -33.20 -0.38 -1.71
C MET A 1 -31.77 -0.59 -2.17
N GLU A 2 -31.00 0.49 -2.15
CA GLU A 2 -29.61 0.53 -2.60
C GLU A 2 -28.79 -0.54 -1.87
N SER A 3 -28.19 -1.43 -2.64
CA SER A 3 -27.17 -2.36 -2.15
C SER A 3 -25.86 -1.59 -1.96
N ASP A 4 -25.78 -0.79 -0.91
CA ASP A 4 -24.58 0.01 -0.52
C ASP A 4 -23.50 -0.86 0.18
N ALA A 5 -23.54 -2.18 -0.01
CA ALA A 5 -22.70 -3.14 0.71
C ALA A 5 -21.27 -3.29 0.14
N ALA A 6 -20.87 -2.49 -0.85
CA ALA A 6 -19.61 -2.70 -1.58
C ALA A 6 -18.68 -1.47 -1.66
N ARG A 7 -18.94 -0.39 -0.94
CA ARG A 7 -17.87 0.55 -0.57
C ARG A 7 -17.09 -0.05 0.59
N LYS A 8 -16.33 -1.14 0.34
CA LYS A 8 -15.48 -1.78 1.34
C LYS A 8 -14.52 -0.73 1.91
N ILE A 9 -14.81 -0.31 3.13
CA ILE A 9 -14.14 0.75 3.88
C ILE A 9 -12.67 0.33 4.05
N TRP A 10 -11.76 1.21 3.66
CA TRP A 10 -10.33 1.03 3.94
C TRP A 10 -10.13 1.01 5.46
N SER A 11 -9.50 -0.04 5.96
CA SER A 11 -9.15 -0.18 7.37
C SER A 11 -7.65 -0.08 7.55
N GLU A 12 -7.20 0.54 8.63
CA GLU A 12 -5.76 0.56 8.95
C GLU A 12 -5.28 -0.84 9.32
N TRP A 13 -4.08 -1.20 8.87
CA TRP A 13 -3.50 -2.51 9.12
C TRP A 13 -1.96 -2.43 9.10
N TYR A 14 -1.32 -3.14 10.02
CA TYR A 14 0.14 -3.17 10.11
C TYR A 14 0.72 -4.27 9.22
N ALA A 15 1.58 -3.90 8.26
CA ALA A 15 2.21 -4.78 7.29
C ALA A 15 3.34 -5.64 7.89
N TRP A 16 2.96 -6.61 8.72
CA TRP A 16 3.92 -7.54 9.34
C TRP A 16 4.61 -8.47 8.33
N HIS A 17 4.10 -8.56 7.10
CA HIS A 17 4.78 -9.20 5.97
C HIS A 17 4.87 -8.22 4.78
N PRO A 18 5.77 -8.47 3.81
CA PRO A 18 5.87 -7.65 2.61
C PRO A 18 4.55 -7.65 1.83
N VAL A 19 4.08 -6.47 1.46
CA VAL A 19 2.88 -6.25 0.63
C VAL A 19 3.18 -5.24 -0.47
N LEU A 20 2.45 -5.31 -1.57
CA LEU A 20 2.54 -4.35 -2.67
C LEU A 20 1.24 -3.52 -2.71
N PRO A 21 1.25 -2.29 -2.16
CA PRO A 21 0.16 -1.35 -2.32
C PRO A 21 -0.08 -0.99 -3.77
N ILE A 22 -1.33 -0.70 -4.11
CA ILE A 22 -1.74 -0.34 -5.48
C ILE A 22 -1.17 1.01 -5.94
N ASP A 23 -0.68 1.82 -5.00
CA ASP A 23 -0.19 3.18 -5.25
C ASP A 23 1.27 3.39 -4.88
N ASP A 24 2.02 2.34 -4.55
CA ASP A 24 3.40 2.48 -4.08
C ASP A 24 4.25 1.23 -4.36
N THR A 25 5.48 1.24 -3.86
CA THR A 25 6.46 0.15 -3.86
C THR A 25 6.18 -0.86 -2.74
N VAL A 26 7.04 -1.87 -2.56
CA VAL A 26 6.85 -2.87 -1.49
C VAL A 26 6.91 -2.22 -0.10
N PHE A 27 5.90 -2.48 0.73
CA PHE A 27 5.83 -2.05 2.12
C PHE A 27 6.06 -3.23 3.06
N TRP A 28 6.86 -3.02 4.10
CA TRP A 28 7.08 -3.99 5.17
C TRP A 28 7.32 -3.28 6.50
N LEU A 29 6.72 -3.79 7.57
CA LEU A 29 6.80 -3.25 8.94
C LEU A 29 6.26 -1.81 9.10
N GLU A 30 5.32 -1.42 8.23
CA GLU A 30 4.67 -0.10 8.21
C GLU A 30 3.13 -0.24 8.27
N THR A 31 2.43 0.79 8.75
CA THR A 31 0.96 0.84 8.70
C THR A 31 0.48 1.21 7.30
N VAL A 32 -0.47 0.45 6.76
CA VAL A 32 -1.10 0.64 5.44
C VAL A 32 -2.61 0.57 5.55
N TYR A 33 -3.31 1.16 4.59
CA TYR A 33 -4.74 0.90 4.44
C TYR A 33 -4.90 -0.45 3.75
N ARG A 34 -5.82 -1.26 4.26
CA ARG A 34 -6.16 -2.58 3.71
C ARG A 34 -7.66 -2.68 3.50
N ARG A 35 -8.06 -3.24 2.36
CA ARG A 35 -9.43 -3.65 2.10
C ARG A 35 -9.45 -4.97 1.36
N GLU A 36 -10.51 -5.75 1.55
CA GLU A 36 -10.74 -6.91 0.71
C GLU A 36 -11.39 -6.43 -0.61
N SER A 37 -11.04 -6.99 -1.76
CA SER A 37 -11.74 -6.72 -3.01
C SER A 37 -13.02 -7.57 -3.10
N PRO A 38 -13.94 -7.29 -4.04
CA PRO A 38 -15.06 -8.19 -4.32
C PRO A 38 -14.60 -9.59 -4.75
N ASP A 39 -13.40 -9.70 -5.33
CA ASP A 39 -12.80 -10.94 -5.83
C ASP A 39 -12.12 -11.77 -4.73
N GLY A 40 -12.19 -11.34 -3.47
CA GLY A 40 -11.60 -12.04 -2.32
C GLY A 40 -10.10 -11.79 -2.11
N PHE A 41 -9.49 -10.88 -2.87
CA PHE A 41 -8.08 -10.52 -2.70
C PHE A 41 -7.90 -9.30 -1.79
N TRP A 42 -6.81 -9.26 -1.02
CA TRP A 42 -6.47 -8.07 -0.26
C TRP A 42 -5.83 -7.01 -1.16
N GLN A 43 -6.37 -5.80 -1.08
CA GLN A 43 -5.78 -4.61 -1.66
C GLN A 43 -5.19 -3.77 -0.54
N TYR A 44 -4.03 -3.19 -0.82
CA TYR A 44 -3.28 -2.35 0.10
C TYR A 44 -3.08 -0.98 -0.51
N ARG A 45 -3.01 0.04 0.34
CA ARG A 45 -2.74 1.42 -0.06
C ARG A 45 -1.80 2.06 0.96
N SER A 46 -0.77 2.75 0.47
CA SER A 46 0.20 3.43 1.31
C SER A 46 -0.42 4.62 2.05
N PHE A 47 0.17 5.01 3.18
CA PHE A 47 -0.10 6.31 3.83
C PHE A 47 0.73 7.45 3.23
N ARG A 48 1.76 7.12 2.44
CA ARG A 48 2.71 8.09 1.91
C ARG A 48 2.03 9.03 0.92
N THR A 49 2.27 10.32 1.12
CA THR A 49 1.96 11.32 0.10
C THR A 49 2.82 11.11 -1.15
N GLU A 50 2.39 11.65 -2.29
CA GLU A 50 3.18 11.54 -3.53
C GLU A 50 4.61 12.08 -3.37
N SER A 51 4.79 13.14 -2.59
CA SER A 51 6.11 13.72 -2.31
C SER A 51 7.01 12.79 -1.49
N GLU A 52 6.45 12.04 -0.54
CA GLU A 52 7.19 11.02 0.23
C GLU A 52 7.55 9.82 -0.64
N ARG A 53 6.64 9.39 -1.52
CA ARG A 53 6.91 8.33 -2.50
C ARG A 53 8.07 8.68 -3.43
N ARG A 54 8.09 9.91 -3.95
CA ARG A 54 9.18 10.40 -4.81
C ARG A 54 10.52 10.44 -4.09
N ARG A 55 10.55 10.84 -2.81
CA ARG A 55 11.77 10.83 -2.00
C ARG A 55 12.28 9.42 -1.75
N ALA A 56 11.42 8.50 -1.31
CA ALA A 56 11.79 7.11 -1.08
C ALA A 56 12.34 6.42 -2.35
N SER A 57 11.79 6.75 -3.53
CA SER A 57 12.29 6.26 -4.81
C SER A 57 13.66 6.87 -5.19
N ALA A 58 13.89 8.14 -4.85
CA ALA A 58 15.17 8.82 -5.09
C ALA A 58 16.28 8.37 -4.13
N ASP A 59 15.92 7.88 -2.94
CA ASP A 59 16.85 7.40 -1.91
C ASP A 59 17.31 5.95 -2.13
N ILE A 60 16.92 5.29 -3.23
CA ILE A 60 17.48 3.98 -3.58
C ILE A 60 18.99 4.17 -3.77
N PRO A 61 19.84 3.56 -2.93
CA PRO A 61 21.28 3.71 -3.07
C PRO A 61 21.68 3.18 -4.44
N LEU A 62 22.28 4.04 -5.26
CA LEU A 62 23.03 3.59 -6.42
C LEU A 62 24.21 2.80 -5.86
N CYS A 63 24.11 1.47 -5.80
CA CYS A 63 25.25 0.62 -5.49
C CYS A 63 26.33 0.86 -6.56
N PRO A 64 27.46 1.52 -6.24
CA PRO A 64 28.54 1.67 -7.21
C PRO A 64 29.30 0.35 -7.22
N GLY A 65 28.89 -0.55 -8.11
CA GLY A 65 29.46 -1.89 -8.18
C GLY A 65 29.14 -2.57 -9.50
N ALA A 66 29.77 -2.09 -10.57
CA ALA A 66 29.99 -2.82 -11.82
C ALA A 66 31.39 -2.49 -12.33
#